data_AF-A0A8K1FWS3-F1
#
_entry.id   AF-A0A8K1FWS3-F1
#
_cell.length_a   1.000
_cell.length_b   1.000
_cell.length_c   1.000
_cell.angle_alpha   90.00
_cell.angle_beta   90.00
_cell.angle_gamma   90.00
#
_symmetry.space_group_name_H-M   'P 1'
#
loop_
_entity.id
_entity.type
_entity.pdbx_description
1 polymer ?
#
loop_
_entity_poly.entity_id
_entity_poly.type
_entity_poly.pdbx_seq_one_letter_code
_entity_poly.pdbx_strand_id
1 'polypeptide(L)' 'MDWRSLTQVKELGAAVYNCSCLAQDLGKIFEAYWALGVPEASIPAPWPDNFSTSFNAETPLELPLNGTAAAVYFSVGAG' A
#
# COMPACT_ATOMS: atom_id res chain seq x y z
N MET A 1 -10.83 0.78 11.66
CA MET A 1 -11.63 2.02 11.58
C MET A 1 -12.26 2.26 12.93
N ASP A 2 -11.82 3.29 13.64
CA ASP A 2 -12.43 3.69 14.91
C ASP A 2 -13.51 4.73 14.67
N TRP A 3 -14.59 4.73 15.45
CA TRP A 3 -15.70 5.67 15.27
C TRP A 3 -15.28 7.13 15.50
N ARG A 4 -14.16 7.36 16.21
CA ARG A 4 -13.55 8.67 16.36
C ARG A 4 -13.03 9.22 15.02
N SER A 5 -12.68 8.35 14.06
CA SER A 5 -12.32 8.75 12.69
C SER A 5 -13.44 9.47 11.94
N LEU A 6 -14.70 9.30 12.36
CA LEU A 6 -15.86 9.92 11.71
C LEU A 6 -16.24 11.28 12.30
N THR A 7 -15.77 11.60 13.50
CA THR A 7 -16.34 12.72 14.28
C THR A 7 -15.31 13.70 14.82
N GLN A 8 -14.04 13.31 14.97
CA GLN A 8 -13.06 14.09 15.72
C GLN A 8 -11.72 14.31 14.99
N VAL A 9 -11.53 13.68 13.83
CA VAL A 9 -10.32 13.85 13.02
C VAL A 9 -10.69 14.16 11.58
N LYS A 10 -9.85 14.94 10.91
CA LYS A 10 -9.94 15.16 9.47
C LYS A 10 -9.15 14.05 8.77
N GLU A 11 -9.85 13.01 8.36
CA GLU A 11 -9.29 11.97 7.50
C GLU A 11 -9.21 12.48 6.05
N LEU A 12 -8.12 12.17 5.35
CA LEU A 12 -7.97 12.42 3.92
C LEU A 12 -7.79 11.09 3.20
N GLY A 13 -8.56 10.86 2.15
CA GLY A 13 -8.45 9.68 1.29
C GLY A 13 -8.42 10.07 -0.19
N ALA A 14 -7.78 9.25 -1.01
CA ALA A 14 -7.79 9.35 -2.46
C ALA A 14 -8.47 8.11 -3.06
N ALA A 15 -9.32 8.33 -4.06
CA ALA A 15 -9.90 7.25 -4.85
C ALA A 15 -9.23 7.22 -6.22
N VAL A 16 -8.62 6.09 -6.56
CA VAL A 16 -7.93 5.87 -7.84
C VAL A 16 -8.71 4.83 -8.62
N TYR A 17 -9.03 5.14 -9.88
CA TYR A 17 -9.82 4.27 -10.76
C TYR A 17 -8.99 3.88 -11.98
N ASN A 18 -9.26 2.70 -12.55
CA ASN A 18 -8.63 2.21 -13.79
C ASN A 18 -7.09 2.17 -13.74
N CYS A 19 -6.51 1.93 -12.57
CA CYS A 19 -5.07 1.80 -12.37
C CYS A 19 -4.73 0.40 -11.84
N SER A 20 -4.72 -0.59 -12.75
CA SER A 20 -4.50 -2.00 -12.40
C SER A 20 -3.11 -2.25 -11.80
N CYS A 21 -2.09 -1.52 -12.25
CA CYS A 21 -0.73 -1.64 -11.76
C CYS A 21 -0.63 -1.21 -10.28
N LEU A 22 -1.26 -0.10 -9.89
CA LEU A 22 -1.31 0.35 -8.50
C LEU A 22 -2.16 -0.61 -7.63
N ALA A 23 -3.25 -1.14 -8.17
CA ALA A 23 -4.07 -2.12 -7.47
C ALA A 23 -3.32 -3.45 -7.21
N GLN A 24 -2.49 -3.89 -8.16
CA GLN A 24 -1.65 -5.08 -7.99
C GLN A 24 -0.60 -4.89 -6.88
N ASP A 25 0.07 -3.74 -6.84
CA ASP A 25 1.04 -3.43 -5.78
C ASP A 25 0.36 -3.34 -4.40
N LEU A 26 -0.85 -2.78 -4.33
CA LEU A 26 -1.65 -2.81 -3.08
C LEU A 26 -2.02 -4.25 -2.68
N GLY A 27 -2.36 -5.11 -3.64
CA GLY A 27 -2.69 -6.51 -3.40
C GLY A 27 -1.54 -7.27 -2.74
N LYS A 28 -0.31 -7.07 -3.20
CA LYS A 28 0.90 -7.68 -2.59
C LYS A 28 1.08 -7.29 -1.13
N ILE A 29 0.76 -6.05 -0.76
CA ILE A 29 0.79 -5.60 0.64
C ILE A 29 -0.25 -6.33 1.48
N PHE A 30 -1.47 -6.47 0.97
CA PHE A 30 -2.51 -7.24 1.65
C PHE A 30 -2.09 -8.70 1.84
N GLU A 31 -1.51 -9.33 0.81
CA GLU A 31 -1.01 -10.70 0.91
C GLU A 31 0.12 -10.85 1.94
N ALA A 32 1.03 -9.87 2.03
CA ALA A 32 2.09 -9.86 3.02
C ALA A 32 1.53 -9.81 4.46
N TYR A 33 0.58 -8.91 4.73
CA TYR A 33 -0.10 -8.86 6.02
C TYR A 33 -0.92 -10.12 6.30
N TRP A 34 -1.56 -10.68 5.28
CA TRP A 34 -2.32 -11.92 5.42
C TRP A 34 -1.42 -13.10 5.82
N ALA A 35 -0.24 -13.21 5.21
CA ALA A 35 0.76 -14.22 5.55
C ALA A 35 1.29 -14.04 6.98
N LEU A 36 1.40 -12.81 7.47
CA LEU A 36 1.80 -12.51 8.86
C LEU A 36 0.65 -12.65 9.87
N GLY A 37 -0.60 -12.77 9.41
CA GLY A 37 -1.78 -12.88 10.27
C GLY A 37 -2.00 -14.26 10.89
N VAL A 38 -1.23 -15.27 10.48
CA VAL A 38 -1.34 -16.64 11.02
C VAL A 38 -0.59 -16.77 12.36
N PRO A 39 -1.04 -17.65 13.27
CA PRO A 39 -0.33 -17.91 14.53
C PRO A 39 1.14 -18.28 14.28
N GLU A 40 2.02 -17.76 15.13
CA GLU A 40 3.48 -18.02 15.07
C GLU A 40 4.18 -17.52 13.79
N ALA A 41 3.52 -16.69 12.98
CA ALA A 41 4.18 -16.03 11.87
C ALA A 41 5.33 -15.14 12.37
N SER A 42 6.44 -15.15 11.63
CA SER A 42 7.59 -14.29 11.88
C SER A 42 7.85 -13.43 10.64
N ILE A 43 8.44 -12.26 10.86
CA ILE A 43 8.81 -11.35 9.78
C ILE A 43 10.00 -11.99 9.03
N PRO A 44 9.86 -12.33 7.73
CA PRO A 44 10.93 -12.93 6.98
C PRO A 44 12.04 -11.91 6.69
N ALA A 45 13.28 -12.38 6.71
CA ALA A 45 14.46 -11.59 6.34
C ALA A 45 15.40 -12.47 5.47
N PRO A 46 15.47 -12.25 4.15
CA PRO A 46 14.74 -11.25 3.37
C PRO A 46 13.26 -11.61 3.14
N TRP A 47 12.47 -10.62 2.75
CA TRP A 47 11.11 -10.86 2.23
C TRP A 47 11.16 -11.63 0.91
N PRO A 48 10.25 -12.60 0.68
CA PRO A 48 10.20 -13.31 -0.60
C PRO A 48 9.71 -12.41 -1.74
N ASP A 49 10.21 -12.69 -2.95
CA ASP A 49 10.04 -11.86 -4.16
C ASP A 49 8.58 -11.71 -4.60
N ASN A 50 7.69 -12.60 -4.17
CA ASN A 50 6.26 -12.51 -4.47
C ASN A 50 5.62 -11.23 -3.90
N PHE A 51 6.18 -10.67 -2.82
CA PHE A 51 5.72 -9.43 -2.22
C PHE A 51 6.42 -8.18 -2.80
N SER A 52 7.40 -8.34 -3.70
CA SER A 52 8.10 -7.21 -4.31
C SER A 52 7.20 -6.44 -5.26
N THR A 53 7.17 -5.11 -5.12
CA THR A 53 6.37 -4.20 -5.93
C THR A 53 7.18 -3.60 -7.08
N SER A 54 6.52 -3.21 -8.17
CA SER A 54 7.21 -2.55 -9.29
C SER A 54 7.45 -1.08 -9.01
N PHE A 55 6.64 -0.48 -8.15
CA PHE A 55 6.77 0.91 -7.74
C PHE A 55 7.22 1.00 -6.28
N ASN A 56 8.17 1.90 -6.03
CA ASN A 56 8.79 2.12 -4.72
C ASN A 56 9.25 3.58 -4.59
N ALA A 57 9.96 3.89 -3.51
CA ALA A 57 10.43 5.25 -3.24
C ALA A 57 11.45 5.75 -4.29
N GLU A 58 12.25 4.85 -4.86
CA GLU A 58 13.22 5.18 -5.91
C GLU A 58 12.59 5.30 -7.29
N THR A 59 11.53 4.52 -7.55
CA THR A 59 10.83 4.42 -8.84
C THR A 59 9.31 4.48 -8.64
N PRO A 60 8.76 5.66 -8.34
CA PRO A 60 7.33 5.81 -8.11
C PRO A 60 6.52 5.72 -9.41
N LEU A 61 5.25 5.39 -9.29
CA LEU A 61 4.29 5.43 -10.41
C LEU A 61 3.84 6.87 -10.65
N GLU A 62 4.15 7.41 -11.82
CA GLU A 62 3.65 8.71 -12.27
C GLU A 62 2.22 8.59 -12.82
N LEU A 63 1.27 9.28 -12.20
CA LEU A 63 -0.13 9.32 -12.65
C LEU A 63 -0.79 10.67 -12.32
N PRO A 64 -1.82 11.08 -13.08
CA PRO A 64 -2.59 12.26 -12.75
C PRO A 64 -3.63 11.96 -11.65
N LEU A 65 -3.55 12.68 -10.53
CA LEU A 65 -4.60 12.75 -9.51
C LEU A 65 -5.46 13.97 -9.77
N ASN A 66 -6.69 13.77 -10.28
CA ASN A 66 -7.61 14.85 -10.63
C ASN A 66 -6.97 15.93 -11.52
N GLY A 67 -6.24 15.51 -12.55
CA GLY A 67 -5.53 16.39 -13.49
C GLY A 67 -4.21 16.97 -12.97
N THR A 68 -3.83 16.70 -11.72
CA THR A 68 -2.55 17.12 -11.14
C THR A 68 -1.54 15.99 -11.24
N ALA A 69 -0.35 16.23 -11.78
CA ALA A 69 0.72 15.23 -11.84
C ALA A 69 1.12 14.80 -10.42
N ALA A 70 1.22 13.50 -10.19
CA ALA A 70 1.56 12.91 -8.90
C ALA A 70 2.43 11.66 -9.07
N ALA A 71 3.37 11.50 -8.13
CA ALA A 71 4.19 10.31 -7.99
C ALA A 71 3.63 9.48 -6.82
N VAL A 72 3.30 8.20 -7.06
CA VAL A 72 2.62 7.34 -6.08
C VAL A 72 3.37 6.02 -5.90
N TYR A 73 3.52 5.60 -4.66
CA TYR A 73 3.95 4.24 -4.29
C TYR A 73 3.32 3.86 -2.95
N PHE A 74 3.24 2.56 -2.68
CA PHE A 74 2.89 2.08 -1.34
C PHE A 74 4.16 1.61 -0.62
N SER A 75 4.20 1.80 0.69
CA SER A 75 5.29 1.32 1.54
C SER A 75 4.74 0.60 2.75
N VAL A 76 5.49 -0.42 3.18
CA VAL A 76 5.24 -1.14 4.43
C VAL A 76 6.53 -1.05 5.23
N GLY A 77 6.48 -0.39 6.39
CA GLY A 77 7.59 -0.37 7.32
C GLY A 77 7.62 -1.65 8.12
N ALA A 78 8.68 -2.45 7.98
CA ALA A 78 9.08 -3.38 9.02
C ALA A 78 9.86 -2.57 10.07
N GLY A 79 9.27 -2.42 11.26
CA GLY A 79 9.93 -1.75 12.40
C GLY A 79 11.09 -2.53 12.97
#